data_AF-A0A450Z005-F1
#
_entry.id   AF-A0A450Z005-F1
#
_cell.length_a   1.000
_cell.length_b   1.000
_cell.length_c   1.000
_cell.angle_alpha   90.00
_cell.angle_beta   90.00
_cell.angle_gamma   90.00
#
_symmetry.space_group_name_H-M   'P 1'
#
loop_
_entity.id
_entity.type
_entity.pdbx_description
1 polymer ?
#
loop_
_entity_poly.entity_id
_entity_poly.type
_entity_poly.pdbx_seq_one_letter_code
_entity_poly.pdbx_strand_id
1 'polypeptide(L)'
;MPRKEYDWQIGDDPPRIDLHSLAKHRVYEEYLTHYIRVLNTNPKIPVFRVTIVDGFAGGGAYTNPRDNSLYPGSPSRLVKAAEAGVAAVNVKREQEGIRTPLTLQAEYFFIEKKESNHEYLKRFMSKEGFGRRFENDIFPIQGAFTERLDKIIRHITKRGRNRHCLFFLDQYGYGEVPFSDIRAIFSQLPNAEIILTFAVDALINYMSDDPRYLKALQCAELNQVLDIPRLLKEKEDNKDWRLVVQLLLHRAIQSLSGTRYYTPFFIRSNESQRTFWLVHLSNHPKARDVMTELHWRLKNHFVHYGGSGLWMFGYDPMKDQQLVPQPDILGGLEHFFDETANTETRKSLREQLPELVYRYPDGIPSQGLYALVANTTPATSKHIKETAIFLLQANELEILGPNGKPRSKRIKEIQKDDLLCIRQKTLSLGGYNLLDI
;
A
#
# COMPACT_ATOMS: atom_id res chain seq x y z
N MET A 1 0.95 -15.03 24.38
CA MET A 1 0.53 -13.63 24.64
C MET A 1 -0.80 -13.64 25.36
N PRO A 2 -1.04 -12.78 26.37
CA PRO A 2 -2.41 -12.50 26.77
C PRO A 2 -3.07 -11.78 25.59
N ARG A 3 -3.94 -12.51 24.88
CA ARG A 3 -4.82 -11.95 23.86
C ARG A 3 -5.73 -10.96 24.56
N LYS A 4 -5.48 -9.66 24.41
CA LYS A 4 -6.53 -8.69 24.67
C LYS A 4 -7.32 -8.54 23.37
N GLU A 5 -8.01 -9.61 23.01
CA GLU A 5 -9.05 -9.54 21.99
C GLU A 5 -10.13 -8.61 22.53
N TYR A 6 -10.56 -7.65 21.71
CA TYR A 6 -11.71 -6.84 22.07
C TYR A 6 -12.95 -7.74 22.18
N ASP A 7 -13.75 -7.48 23.21
CA ASP A 7 -15.00 -8.17 23.45
C ASP A 7 -16.14 -7.17 23.49
N TRP A 8 -17.25 -7.52 22.89
CA TRP A 8 -18.47 -6.74 22.85
C TRP A 8 -19.63 -7.59 23.31
N GLN A 9 -20.40 -7.05 24.25
CA GLN A 9 -21.62 -7.67 24.74
C GLN A 9 -22.76 -6.66 24.70
N ILE A 10 -23.94 -7.10 24.27
CA ILE A 10 -25.12 -6.24 24.24
C ILE A 10 -25.53 -5.96 25.69
N GLY A 11 -25.50 -4.68 26.06
CA GLY A 11 -25.83 -4.23 27.42
C GLY A 11 -24.64 -3.59 28.13
N ASP A 12 -23.42 -3.93 27.71
CA ASP A 12 -22.18 -3.35 28.22
C ASP A 12 -21.70 -2.19 27.35
N ASP A 13 -20.84 -1.35 27.91
CA ASP A 13 -20.12 -0.33 27.15
C ASP A 13 -19.11 -1.00 26.20
N PRO A 14 -18.93 -0.47 24.97
CA PRO A 14 -17.98 -1.04 24.04
C PRO A 14 -16.54 -0.84 24.54
N PRO A 15 -15.61 -1.73 24.15
CA PRO A 15 -14.24 -1.68 24.61
C PRO A 15 -13.55 -0.39 24.19
N ARG A 16 -12.57 0.03 25.00
CA ARG A 16 -11.74 1.19 24.69
C ARG A 16 -10.85 0.91 23.49
N ILE A 17 -10.89 1.78 22.48
CA ILE A 17 -10.05 1.65 21.30
C ILE A 17 -8.61 2.03 21.60
N ASP A 18 -7.67 1.27 21.04
CA ASP A 18 -6.26 1.59 21.12
C ASP A 18 -5.93 2.73 20.12
N LEU A 19 -5.00 3.61 20.51
CA LEU A 19 -4.63 4.79 19.71
C LEU A 19 -4.15 4.45 18.29
N HIS A 20 -3.44 3.32 18.11
CA HIS A 20 -3.00 2.87 16.79
C HIS A 20 -4.19 2.48 15.89
N SER A 21 -5.29 1.99 16.47
CA SER A 21 -6.51 1.66 15.74
C SER A 21 -7.24 2.92 15.27
N LEU A 22 -7.16 4.03 16.00
CA LEU A 22 -7.64 5.34 15.53
C LEU A 22 -6.92 5.79 14.25
N ALA A 23 -5.58 5.74 14.27
CA ALA A 23 -4.77 6.11 13.11
C ALA A 23 -5.08 5.21 11.91
N LYS A 24 -5.14 3.89 12.12
CA LYS A 24 -5.50 2.90 11.09
C LYS A 24 -6.85 3.19 10.44
N HIS A 25 -7.91 3.43 11.22
CA HIS A 25 -9.22 3.76 10.65
C HIS A 25 -9.18 5.03 9.80
N ARG A 26 -8.42 6.05 10.23
CA ARG A 26 -8.20 7.26 9.41
C ARG A 26 -7.52 6.92 8.08
N VAL A 27 -6.52 6.03 8.08
CA VAL A 27 -5.89 5.58 6.83
C VAL A 27 -6.89 4.90 5.91
N TYR A 28 -7.77 4.04 6.45
CA TYR A 28 -8.79 3.34 5.66
C TYR A 28 -9.75 4.31 4.97
N GLU A 29 -10.25 5.29 5.72
CA GLU A 29 -11.19 6.30 5.22
C GLU A 29 -10.54 7.18 4.14
N GLU A 30 -9.35 7.70 4.40
CA GLU A 30 -8.62 8.55 3.46
C GLU A 30 -8.21 7.80 2.19
N TYR A 31 -7.72 6.57 2.34
CA TYR A 31 -7.37 5.73 1.20
C TYR A 31 -8.60 5.41 0.36
N LEU A 32 -9.70 4.94 0.95
CA LEU A 32 -10.91 4.59 0.21
C LEU A 32 -11.50 5.80 -0.51
N THR A 33 -11.56 6.96 0.16
CA THR A 33 -12.02 8.21 -0.43
C THR A 33 -11.13 8.61 -1.62
N HIS A 34 -9.81 8.51 -1.46
CA HIS A 34 -8.86 8.86 -2.52
C HIS A 34 -8.88 7.87 -3.68
N TYR A 35 -9.01 6.57 -3.38
CA TYR A 35 -9.14 5.47 -4.34
C TYR A 35 -10.29 5.71 -5.31
N ILE A 36 -11.48 6.00 -4.78
CA ILE A 36 -12.68 6.30 -5.57
C ILE A 36 -12.44 7.51 -6.47
N ARG A 37 -11.82 8.58 -5.94
CA ARG A 37 -11.54 9.78 -6.73
C ARG A 37 -10.59 9.53 -7.90
N VAL A 38 -9.54 8.73 -7.70
CA VAL A 38 -8.53 8.47 -8.74
C VAL A 38 -9.08 7.57 -9.84
N LEU A 39 -9.86 6.55 -9.48
CA LEU A 39 -10.42 5.61 -10.46
C LEU A 39 -11.58 6.19 -11.27
N ASN A 40 -12.25 7.22 -10.76
CA ASN A 40 -13.42 7.83 -11.41
C ASN A 40 -13.12 9.18 -12.07
N THR A 41 -11.93 9.30 -12.66
CA THR A 41 -11.50 10.48 -13.43
C THR A 41 -12.17 10.59 -14.80
N ASN A 42 -12.60 9.47 -15.40
CA ASN A 42 -13.31 9.48 -16.68
C ASN A 42 -14.82 9.75 -16.47
N PRO A 43 -15.35 10.93 -16.87
CA PRO A 43 -16.74 11.28 -16.64
C PRO A 43 -17.73 10.45 -17.47
N LYS A 44 -17.27 9.76 -18.52
CA LYS A 44 -18.09 8.86 -19.35
C LYS A 44 -18.48 7.57 -18.64
N ILE A 45 -17.88 7.27 -17.48
CA ILE A 45 -18.21 6.10 -16.66
C ILE A 45 -19.08 6.58 -15.49
N PRO A 46 -20.41 6.36 -15.54
CA PRO A 46 -21.32 6.89 -14.52
C PRO A 46 -21.54 5.94 -13.34
N VAL A 47 -21.02 4.70 -13.41
CA VAL A 47 -21.22 3.71 -12.35
C VAL A 47 -19.89 3.18 -11.86
N PHE A 48 -19.62 3.36 -10.56
CA PHE A 48 -18.46 2.77 -9.89
C PHE A 48 -18.87 1.50 -9.16
N ARG A 49 -18.26 0.37 -9.51
CA ARG A 49 -18.54 -0.94 -8.91
C ARG A 49 -17.39 -1.38 -8.02
N VAL A 50 -17.66 -1.52 -6.74
CA VAL A 50 -16.66 -1.92 -5.75
C VAL A 50 -17.23 -2.96 -4.80
N THR A 51 -16.40 -3.87 -4.33
CA THR A 51 -16.66 -4.70 -3.16
C THR A 51 -15.64 -4.35 -2.09
N ILE A 52 -16.12 -4.10 -0.88
CA ILE A 52 -15.28 -3.78 0.28
C ILE A 52 -15.46 -4.91 1.28
N VAL A 53 -14.35 -5.52 1.69
CA VAL A 53 -14.33 -6.63 2.64
C VAL A 53 -13.54 -6.19 3.86
N ASP A 54 -14.19 -6.15 5.02
CA ASP A 54 -13.52 -6.06 6.31
C ASP A 54 -13.43 -7.47 6.89
N GLY A 55 -12.22 -8.02 6.91
CA GLY A 55 -11.97 -9.39 7.35
C GLY A 55 -12.14 -9.60 8.86
N PHE A 56 -12.09 -8.52 9.65
CA PHE A 56 -12.04 -8.54 11.11
C PHE A 56 -12.80 -7.33 11.67
N ALA A 57 -14.11 -7.34 11.48
CA ALA A 57 -14.98 -6.17 11.71
C ALA A 57 -15.17 -5.80 13.21
N GLY A 58 -14.96 -6.73 14.13
CA GLY A 58 -15.24 -6.54 15.56
C GLY A 58 -16.72 -6.27 15.82
N GLY A 59 -17.03 -5.69 16.98
CA GLY A 59 -18.38 -5.20 17.28
C GLY A 59 -18.75 -3.88 16.60
N GLY A 60 -17.86 -3.29 15.79
CA GLY A 60 -18.16 -2.09 15.00
C GLY A 60 -18.25 -0.77 15.77
N ALA A 61 -18.09 -0.74 17.09
CA ALA A 61 -18.01 0.49 17.88
C ALA A 61 -17.05 0.36 19.05
N TYR A 62 -16.54 1.47 19.56
CA TYR A 62 -15.57 1.52 20.65
C TYR A 62 -15.87 2.70 21.57
N THR A 63 -15.20 2.77 22.72
CA THR A 63 -15.09 4.01 23.50
C THR A 63 -13.76 4.69 23.21
N ASN A 64 -13.80 6.00 22.97
CA ASN A 64 -12.60 6.82 22.77
C ASN A 64 -11.86 6.97 24.11
N PRO A 65 -10.55 6.65 24.20
CA PRO A 65 -9.81 6.70 25.46
C PRO A 65 -9.69 8.11 26.06
N ARG A 66 -9.89 9.18 25.27
CA ARG A 66 -9.71 10.57 25.72
C ARG A 66 -10.92 11.13 26.48
N ASP A 67 -12.11 10.80 26.03
CA ASP A 67 -13.38 11.40 26.51
C ASP A 67 -14.48 10.35 26.79
N ASN A 68 -14.19 9.06 26.62
CA ASN A 68 -15.14 7.94 26.67
C ASN A 68 -16.34 8.08 25.71
N SER A 69 -16.24 8.96 24.70
CA SER A 69 -17.28 9.09 23.68
C SER A 69 -17.36 7.83 22.81
N LEU A 70 -18.54 7.58 22.25
CA LEU A 70 -18.75 6.49 21.31
C LEU A 70 -17.96 6.76 20.02
N TYR A 71 -17.09 5.83 19.67
CA TYR A 71 -16.23 5.89 18.50
C TYR A 71 -16.61 4.77 17.51
N PRO A 72 -17.12 5.08 16.30
CA PRO A 72 -17.46 4.07 15.32
C PRO A 72 -16.23 3.32 14.80
N GLY A 73 -16.33 1.99 14.68
CA GLY A 73 -15.30 1.11 14.11
C GLY A 73 -15.26 1.10 12.58
N SER A 74 -14.38 0.28 12.01
CA SER A 74 -14.14 0.19 10.56
C SER A 74 -15.40 -0.05 9.70
N PRO A 75 -16.39 -0.88 10.08
CA PRO A 75 -17.51 -1.17 9.19
C PRO A 75 -18.31 0.08 8.78
N SER A 76 -18.73 0.87 9.77
CA SER A 76 -19.49 2.10 9.53
C SER A 76 -18.66 3.17 8.81
N ARG A 77 -17.36 3.26 9.15
CA ARG A 77 -16.42 4.20 8.55
C ARG A 77 -16.17 3.90 7.07
N LEU A 78 -16.00 2.63 6.71
CA LEU A 78 -15.81 2.21 5.33
C LEU A 78 -17.02 2.54 4.44
N VAL A 79 -18.25 2.32 4.94
CA VAL A 79 -19.47 2.72 4.21
C VAL A 79 -19.50 4.24 3.99
N LYS A 80 -19.33 5.01 5.07
CA LYS A 80 -19.36 6.49 5.00
C LYS A 80 -18.25 7.06 4.12
N ALA A 81 -17.04 6.49 4.17
CA ALA A 81 -15.92 6.92 3.34
C ALA A 81 -16.15 6.61 1.85
N ALA A 82 -16.74 5.48 1.51
CA ALA A 82 -17.10 5.18 0.12
C ALA A 82 -18.12 6.18 -0.43
N GLU A 83 -19.15 6.48 0.35
CA GLU A 83 -20.19 7.47 0.01
C GLU A 83 -19.61 8.88 -0.11
N ALA A 84 -18.74 9.29 0.83
CA ALA A 84 -18.03 10.56 0.78
C ALA A 84 -17.11 10.68 -0.45
N GLY A 85 -16.43 9.59 -0.82
CA GLY A 85 -15.62 9.52 -2.03
C GLY A 85 -16.42 9.79 -3.31
N VAL A 86 -17.61 9.20 -3.43
CA VAL A 86 -18.51 9.44 -4.57
C VAL A 86 -19.10 10.85 -4.54
N ALA A 87 -19.50 11.35 -3.36
CA ALA A 87 -19.97 12.73 -3.22
C ALA A 87 -18.89 13.73 -3.68
N ALA A 88 -17.64 13.53 -3.29
CA ALA A 88 -16.52 14.38 -3.72
C ALA A 88 -16.28 14.35 -5.24
N VAL A 89 -16.43 13.17 -5.88
CA VAL A 89 -16.37 13.08 -7.35
C VAL A 89 -17.51 13.84 -8.00
N ASN A 90 -18.73 13.74 -7.45
CA ASN A 90 -19.91 14.41 -8.00
C ASN A 90 -19.83 15.93 -7.89
N VAL A 91 -19.36 16.46 -6.76
CA VAL A 91 -19.08 17.90 -6.61
C VAL A 91 -18.10 18.38 -7.67
N LYS A 92 -17.02 17.63 -7.91
CA LYS A 92 -16.05 17.97 -8.95
C LYS A 92 -16.67 17.93 -10.36
N ARG A 93 -17.47 16.91 -10.67
CA ARG A 93 -18.17 16.80 -11.96
C ARG A 93 -19.10 17.99 -12.21
N GLU A 94 -19.85 18.39 -11.19
CA GLU A 94 -20.74 19.55 -11.26
C GLU A 94 -19.96 20.85 -11.54
N GLN A 95 -18.85 21.07 -10.84
CA GLN A 95 -17.95 22.22 -11.08
C GLN A 95 -17.37 22.24 -12.50
N GLU A 96 -17.15 21.07 -13.10
CA GLU A 96 -16.68 20.90 -14.48
C GLU A 96 -17.81 20.90 -15.52
N GLY A 97 -19.06 21.16 -15.12
CA GLY A 97 -20.23 21.21 -16.00
C GLY A 97 -20.76 19.84 -16.47
N ILE A 98 -20.30 18.75 -15.85
CA ILE A 98 -20.73 17.38 -16.18
C ILE A 98 -22.03 17.06 -15.45
N ARG A 99 -23.11 16.88 -16.22
CA ARG A 99 -24.46 16.62 -15.68
C ARG A 99 -24.70 15.19 -15.20
N THR A 100 -23.88 14.24 -15.61
CA THR A 100 -24.09 12.82 -15.27
C THR A 100 -23.36 12.49 -13.95
N PRO A 101 -24.09 12.26 -12.84
CA PRO A 101 -23.46 11.92 -11.58
C PRO A 101 -22.84 10.52 -11.64
N LEU A 102 -21.82 10.32 -10.81
CA LEU A 102 -21.31 9.01 -10.47
C LEU A 102 -22.26 8.35 -9.47
N THR A 103 -22.69 7.13 -9.76
CA THR A 103 -23.45 6.26 -8.88
C THR A 103 -22.54 5.18 -8.29
N LEU A 104 -22.62 4.98 -6.98
CA LEU A 104 -21.92 3.90 -6.28
C LEU A 104 -22.74 2.61 -6.32
N GLN A 105 -22.15 1.54 -6.83
CA GLN A 105 -22.65 0.17 -6.70
C GLN A 105 -21.67 -0.64 -5.83
N ALA A 106 -21.74 -0.41 -4.52
CA ALA A 106 -20.90 -1.07 -3.53
C ALA A 106 -21.58 -2.33 -2.96
N GLU A 107 -20.79 -3.35 -2.62
CA GLU A 107 -21.17 -4.43 -1.69
C GLU A 107 -20.15 -4.43 -0.54
N TYR A 108 -20.61 -4.59 0.70
CA TYR A 108 -19.78 -4.56 1.91
C TYR A 108 -19.90 -5.89 2.64
N PHE A 109 -18.77 -6.56 2.89
CA PHE A 109 -18.71 -7.79 3.67
C PHE A 109 -17.98 -7.50 4.98
N PHE A 110 -18.67 -7.65 6.11
CA PHE A 110 -18.11 -7.41 7.44
C PHE A 110 -18.05 -8.71 8.20
N ILE A 111 -16.85 -9.27 8.36
CA ILE A 111 -16.67 -10.61 8.91
C ILE A 111 -16.23 -10.53 10.36
N GLU A 112 -16.94 -11.24 11.24
CA GLU A 112 -16.63 -11.30 12.66
C GLU A 112 -16.81 -12.73 13.17
N LYS A 113 -15.79 -13.25 13.85
CA LYS A 113 -15.76 -14.65 14.28
C LYS A 113 -16.65 -14.89 15.49
N LYS A 114 -16.58 -14.01 16.49
CA LYS A 114 -17.26 -14.21 17.78
C LYS A 114 -18.72 -13.77 17.67
N GLU A 115 -19.63 -14.65 18.08
CA GLU A 115 -21.08 -14.41 17.98
C GLU A 115 -21.53 -13.16 18.72
N SER A 116 -21.05 -12.93 19.95
CA SER A 116 -21.38 -11.74 20.74
C SER A 116 -20.98 -10.45 20.03
N ASN A 117 -19.78 -10.43 19.45
CA ASN A 117 -19.26 -9.30 18.69
C ASN A 117 -20.08 -9.07 17.42
N HIS A 118 -20.40 -10.14 16.69
CA HIS A 118 -21.20 -10.09 15.47
C HIS A 118 -22.62 -9.53 15.73
N GLU A 119 -23.28 -9.97 16.81
CA GLU A 119 -24.61 -9.44 17.16
C GLU A 119 -24.54 -7.99 17.64
N TYR A 120 -23.47 -7.60 18.36
CA TYR A 120 -23.23 -6.21 18.69
C TYR A 120 -23.03 -5.36 17.42
N LEU A 121 -22.24 -5.84 16.44
CA LEU A 121 -22.01 -5.19 15.15
C LEU A 121 -23.32 -4.92 14.41
N LYS A 122 -24.18 -5.93 14.27
CA LYS A 122 -25.49 -5.78 13.63
C LYS A 122 -26.37 -4.77 14.33
N ARG A 123 -26.40 -4.79 15.67
CA ARG A 123 -27.17 -3.84 16.49
C ARG A 123 -26.65 -2.41 16.32
N PHE A 124 -25.34 -2.21 16.42
CA PHE A 124 -24.71 -0.90 16.25
C PHE A 124 -24.94 -0.35 14.83
N MET A 125 -24.70 -1.16 13.80
CA MET A 125 -24.90 -0.76 12.41
C MET A 125 -26.37 -0.44 12.10
N SER A 126 -27.31 -1.15 12.72
CA SER A 126 -28.75 -0.83 12.62
C SER A 126 -29.09 0.52 13.26
N LYS A 127 -28.53 0.82 14.44
CA LYS A 127 -28.69 2.12 15.12
C LYS A 127 -28.12 3.28 14.29
N GLU A 128 -27.02 3.05 13.58
CA GLU A 128 -26.42 3.99 12.64
C GLU A 128 -27.23 4.16 11.32
N GLY A 129 -28.37 3.47 11.18
CA GLY A 129 -29.27 3.61 10.03
C GLY A 129 -29.01 2.61 8.89
N PHE A 130 -28.05 1.70 9.03
CA PHE A 130 -27.69 0.75 7.97
C PHE A 130 -28.50 -0.56 8.00
N GLY A 131 -29.38 -0.77 8.99
CA GLY A 131 -30.10 -2.04 9.16
C GLY A 131 -30.95 -2.46 7.94
N ARG A 132 -31.51 -1.48 7.20
CA ARG A 132 -32.31 -1.75 5.99
C ARG A 132 -31.47 -2.21 4.78
N ARG A 133 -30.14 -2.07 4.86
CA ARG A 133 -29.19 -2.44 3.81
C ARG A 133 -28.61 -3.84 3.98
N PHE A 134 -28.90 -4.47 5.12
CA PHE A 134 -28.47 -5.83 5.39
C PHE A 134 -29.02 -6.81 4.35
N GLU A 135 -28.19 -7.76 3.95
CA GLU A 135 -28.46 -8.79 2.92
C GLU A 135 -28.75 -8.25 1.51
N ASN A 136 -28.69 -6.93 1.30
CA ASN A 136 -28.82 -6.31 -0.01
C ASN A 136 -27.44 -5.89 -0.54
N ASP A 137 -26.83 -4.91 0.14
CA ASP A 137 -25.50 -4.41 -0.20
C ASP A 137 -24.55 -4.39 1.00
N ILE A 138 -25.05 -4.59 2.23
CA ILE A 138 -24.22 -4.80 3.43
C ILE A 138 -24.45 -6.21 3.95
N PHE A 139 -23.38 -6.97 4.17
CA PHE A 139 -23.41 -8.37 4.59
C PHE A 139 -22.56 -8.56 5.85
N PRO A 140 -23.14 -8.44 7.06
CA PRO A 140 -22.53 -8.91 8.29
C PRO A 140 -22.47 -10.44 8.28
N ILE A 141 -21.27 -11.02 8.39
CA ILE A 141 -21.06 -12.47 8.31
C ILE A 141 -20.37 -12.96 9.57
N GLN A 142 -21.04 -13.85 10.30
CA GLN A 142 -20.42 -14.58 11.41
C GLN A 142 -19.46 -15.67 10.89
N GLY A 143 -18.23 -15.72 11.40
CA GLY A 143 -17.26 -16.79 11.14
C GLY A 143 -15.83 -16.27 10.99
N ALA A 144 -14.86 -17.17 10.89
CA ALA A 144 -13.48 -16.77 10.62
C ALA A 144 -13.32 -16.32 9.16
N PHE A 145 -12.46 -15.31 8.91
CA PHE A 145 -12.19 -14.81 7.56
C PHE A 145 -11.84 -15.91 6.56
N THR A 146 -10.88 -16.76 6.92
CA THR A 146 -10.38 -17.86 6.08
C THR A 146 -11.49 -18.83 5.67
N GLU A 147 -12.39 -19.17 6.59
CA GLU A 147 -13.53 -20.06 6.36
C GLU A 147 -14.60 -19.43 5.45
N ARG A 148 -14.69 -18.09 5.42
CA ARG A 148 -15.69 -17.35 4.64
C ARG A 148 -15.16 -16.87 3.29
N LEU A 149 -13.84 -16.77 3.14
CA LEU A 149 -13.16 -16.19 1.97
C LEU A 149 -13.63 -16.80 0.66
N ASP A 150 -13.67 -18.12 0.61
CA ASP A 150 -14.05 -18.91 -0.55
C ASP A 150 -15.46 -18.57 -1.07
N LYS A 151 -16.41 -18.40 -0.15
CA LYS A 151 -17.79 -18.02 -0.47
C LYS A 151 -17.86 -16.58 -0.97
N ILE A 152 -17.08 -15.67 -0.37
CA ILE A 152 -17.00 -14.26 -0.76
C ILE A 152 -16.40 -14.12 -2.17
N ILE A 153 -15.28 -14.80 -2.46
CA ILE A 153 -14.68 -14.80 -3.79
C ILE A 153 -15.67 -15.34 -4.84
N ARG A 154 -16.37 -16.44 -4.54
CA ARG A 154 -17.42 -16.98 -5.44
C ARG A 154 -18.57 -16.00 -5.65
N HIS A 155 -18.96 -15.23 -4.63
CA HIS A 155 -19.99 -14.20 -4.78
C HIS A 155 -19.52 -13.07 -5.70
N ILE A 156 -18.32 -12.53 -5.46
CA ILE A 156 -17.75 -11.43 -6.24
C ILE A 156 -17.55 -11.85 -7.70
N THR A 157 -16.98 -13.02 -7.94
CA THR A 157 -16.71 -13.52 -9.30
C THR A 157 -18.00 -13.72 -10.11
N LYS A 158 -19.10 -14.18 -9.50
CA LYS A 158 -20.42 -14.29 -10.15
C LYS A 158 -20.99 -12.94 -10.61
N ARG A 159 -20.62 -11.83 -9.97
CA ARG A 159 -21.04 -10.47 -10.36
C ARG A 159 -20.22 -9.90 -11.52
N GLY A 160 -19.18 -10.60 -11.97
CA GLY A 160 -18.34 -10.24 -13.12
C GLY A 160 -16.94 -9.74 -12.73
N ARG A 161 -16.01 -9.81 -13.70
CA ARG A 161 -14.57 -9.54 -13.49
C ARG A 161 -14.21 -8.07 -13.39
N ASN A 162 -15.10 -7.15 -13.80
CA ASN A 162 -14.81 -5.70 -13.85
C ASN A 162 -15.23 -4.95 -12.57
N ARG A 163 -15.12 -5.62 -11.41
CA ARG A 163 -15.44 -5.06 -10.10
C ARG A 163 -14.15 -4.85 -9.31
N HIS A 164 -13.97 -3.65 -8.77
CA HIS A 164 -12.86 -3.37 -7.86
C HIS A 164 -13.11 -4.07 -6.54
N CYS A 165 -12.08 -4.63 -5.92
CA CYS A 165 -12.21 -5.32 -4.64
C CYS A 165 -11.17 -4.79 -3.66
N LEU A 166 -11.61 -4.30 -2.50
CA LEU A 166 -10.74 -3.81 -1.44
C LEU A 166 -10.92 -4.68 -0.20
N PHE A 167 -9.84 -5.30 0.26
CA PHE A 167 -9.83 -6.10 1.47
C PHE A 167 -9.05 -5.37 2.56
N PHE A 168 -9.68 -5.14 3.70
CA PHE A 168 -9.07 -4.61 4.91
C PHE A 168 -8.91 -5.78 5.89
N LEU A 169 -7.67 -6.21 6.11
CA LEU A 169 -7.34 -7.40 6.88
C LEU A 169 -6.59 -6.99 8.15
N ASP A 170 -7.35 -6.77 9.21
CA ASP A 170 -6.86 -6.28 10.49
C ASP A 170 -6.81 -7.38 11.56
N GLN A 171 -6.09 -8.46 11.27
CA GLN A 171 -5.99 -9.60 12.17
C GLN A 171 -5.22 -9.30 13.46
N TYR A 172 -5.56 -10.04 14.52
CA TYR A 172 -4.73 -10.09 15.72
C TYR A 172 -3.56 -11.05 15.54
N GLY A 173 -2.34 -10.52 15.60
CA GLY A 173 -1.14 -11.31 15.35
C GLY A 173 -0.93 -11.57 13.86
N TYR A 174 -0.43 -12.76 13.49
CA TYR A 174 -0.04 -13.07 12.12
C TYR A 174 -0.60 -14.39 11.58
N GLY A 175 -1.27 -15.21 12.40
CA GLY A 175 -1.69 -16.56 12.03
C GLY A 175 -3.12 -16.69 11.50
N GLU A 176 -3.88 -15.59 11.37
CA GLU A 176 -5.31 -15.64 10.98
C GLU A 176 -5.54 -15.35 9.49
N VAL A 177 -4.50 -14.92 8.77
CA VAL A 177 -4.50 -14.68 7.32
C VAL A 177 -3.24 -15.33 6.73
N PRO A 178 -3.34 -16.59 6.29
CA PRO A 178 -2.28 -17.26 5.54
C PRO A 178 -1.99 -16.55 4.22
N PHE A 179 -0.74 -16.59 3.74
CA PHE A 179 -0.42 -16.02 2.42
C PHE A 179 -1.09 -16.79 1.26
N SER A 180 -1.47 -18.06 1.45
CA SER A 180 -2.29 -18.80 0.48
C SER A 180 -3.64 -18.13 0.21
N ASP A 181 -4.30 -17.60 1.25
CA ASP A 181 -5.55 -16.85 1.11
C ASP A 181 -5.34 -15.55 0.34
N ILE A 182 -4.24 -14.84 0.61
CA ILE A 182 -3.84 -13.65 -0.14
C ILE A 182 -3.62 -13.98 -1.62
N ARG A 183 -2.89 -15.06 -1.92
CA ARG A 183 -2.69 -15.53 -3.31
C ARG A 183 -4.01 -15.95 -3.96
N ALA A 184 -4.92 -16.57 -3.22
CA ALA A 184 -6.24 -16.95 -3.71
C ALA A 184 -7.08 -15.73 -4.10
N ILE A 185 -7.03 -14.64 -3.32
CA ILE A 185 -7.67 -13.36 -3.65
C ILE A 185 -7.13 -12.83 -4.97
N PHE A 186 -5.80 -12.64 -5.10
CA PHE A 186 -5.22 -12.03 -6.29
C PHE A 186 -5.32 -12.88 -7.56
N SER A 187 -5.32 -14.21 -7.43
CA SER A 187 -5.47 -15.12 -8.58
C SER A 187 -6.90 -15.14 -9.13
N GLN A 188 -7.91 -14.99 -8.28
CA GLN A 188 -9.32 -15.07 -8.67
C GLN A 188 -9.96 -13.69 -8.93
N LEU A 189 -9.44 -12.64 -8.29
CA LEU A 189 -9.95 -11.27 -8.35
C LEU A 189 -8.87 -10.32 -8.92
N PRO A 190 -8.83 -10.08 -10.25
CA PRO A 190 -7.74 -9.35 -10.90
C PRO A 190 -7.65 -7.86 -10.52
N ASN A 191 -8.74 -7.30 -9.99
CA ASN A 191 -8.83 -5.91 -9.52
C ASN A 191 -8.89 -5.82 -8.00
N ALA A 192 -8.41 -6.86 -7.30
CA ALA A 192 -8.28 -6.84 -5.86
C ALA A 192 -7.07 -6.03 -5.41
N GLU A 193 -7.23 -5.43 -4.24
CA GLU A 193 -6.17 -4.81 -3.44
C GLU A 193 -6.42 -5.15 -1.98
N ILE A 194 -5.34 -5.33 -1.23
CA ILE A 194 -5.40 -5.70 0.18
C ILE A 194 -4.64 -4.66 0.99
N ILE A 195 -5.25 -4.20 2.07
CA ILE A 195 -4.58 -3.48 3.15
C ILE A 195 -4.51 -4.45 4.34
N LEU A 196 -3.31 -4.92 4.65
CA LEU A 196 -3.04 -5.90 5.69
C LEU A 196 -2.38 -5.21 6.88
N THR A 197 -2.97 -5.31 8.08
CA THR A 197 -2.29 -4.93 9.32
C THR A 197 -1.40 -6.08 9.76
N PHE A 198 -0.11 -5.79 9.98
CA PHE A 198 0.90 -6.76 10.32
C PHE A 198 1.69 -6.28 11.54
N ALA A 199 1.63 -7.06 12.62
CA ALA A 199 2.26 -6.74 13.91
C ALA A 199 3.77 -7.04 13.93
N VAL A 200 4.56 -6.31 13.12
CA VAL A 200 6.01 -6.54 12.98
C VAL A 200 6.75 -6.46 14.31
N ASP A 201 6.50 -5.45 15.14
CA ASP A 201 7.19 -5.36 16.44
C ASP A 201 6.89 -6.55 17.34
N ALA A 202 5.65 -7.06 17.31
CA ALA A 202 5.32 -8.26 18.05
C ALA A 202 6.05 -9.49 17.48
N LEU A 203 6.12 -9.62 16.15
CA LEU A 203 6.88 -10.71 15.53
C LEU A 203 8.37 -10.66 15.91
N ILE A 204 8.99 -9.47 15.87
CA ILE A 204 10.40 -9.26 16.19
C ILE A 204 10.69 -9.45 17.67
N ASN A 205 9.88 -8.82 18.55
CA ASN A 205 10.14 -8.81 19.99
C ASN A 205 9.93 -10.19 20.64
N TYR A 206 9.00 -10.99 20.13
CA TYR A 206 8.69 -12.32 20.65
C TYR A 206 9.35 -13.45 19.85
N MET A 207 10.26 -13.12 18.93
CA MET A 207 11.04 -14.12 18.19
C MET A 207 11.75 -15.05 19.15
N SER A 208 11.44 -16.34 19.03
CA SER A 208 11.91 -17.41 19.91
C SER A 208 11.74 -18.77 19.22
N ASP A 209 12.33 -19.80 19.81
CA ASP A 209 12.18 -21.21 19.46
C ASP A 209 10.93 -21.86 20.12
N ASP A 210 10.08 -21.07 20.80
CA ASP A 210 8.84 -21.55 21.41
C ASP A 210 7.93 -22.19 20.34
N PRO A 211 7.47 -23.45 20.53
CA PRO A 211 6.61 -24.13 19.57
C PRO A 211 5.35 -23.37 19.17
N ARG A 212 4.79 -22.53 20.06
CA ARG A 212 3.61 -21.70 19.78
C ARG A 212 3.94 -20.56 18.83
N TYR A 213 5.13 -19.96 18.96
CA TYR A 213 5.61 -18.92 18.05
C TYR A 213 5.85 -19.52 16.65
N LEU A 214 6.56 -20.65 16.58
CA LEU A 214 6.83 -21.37 15.33
C LEU A 214 5.55 -21.81 14.63
N LYS A 215 4.56 -22.33 15.39
CA LYS A 215 3.26 -22.71 14.84
C LYS A 215 2.51 -21.51 14.26
N ALA A 216 2.53 -20.36 14.93
CA ALA A 216 1.88 -19.15 14.41
C ALA A 216 2.55 -18.65 13.12
N LEU A 217 3.88 -18.73 13.01
CA LEU A 217 4.60 -18.41 11.77
C LEU A 217 4.28 -19.40 10.65
N GLN A 218 4.13 -20.68 10.99
CA GLN A 218 3.73 -21.71 10.05
C GLN A 218 2.31 -21.49 9.53
N CYS A 219 1.36 -21.14 10.39
CA CYS A 219 0.00 -20.76 9.97
C CYS A 219 0.01 -19.55 9.03
N ALA A 220 0.91 -18.59 9.28
CA ALA A 220 1.12 -17.45 8.41
C ALA A 220 1.94 -17.77 7.15
N GLU A 221 2.50 -18.98 7.00
CA GLU A 221 3.45 -19.39 5.95
C GLU A 221 4.81 -18.65 5.96
N LEU A 222 5.09 -17.86 6.99
CA LEU A 222 6.32 -17.06 7.09
C LEU A 222 7.58 -17.90 7.27
N ASN A 223 7.45 -19.10 7.84
CA ASN A 223 8.54 -20.05 8.02
C ASN A 223 9.14 -20.57 6.70
N GLN A 224 8.48 -20.32 5.55
CA GLN A 224 9.02 -20.65 4.23
C GLN A 224 10.17 -19.72 3.82
N VAL A 225 10.26 -18.53 4.44
CA VAL A 225 11.27 -17.51 4.11
C VAL A 225 12.11 -17.14 5.34
N LEU A 226 11.50 -17.10 6.53
CA LEU A 226 12.18 -16.73 7.77
C LEU A 226 12.79 -17.96 8.43
N ASP A 227 14.13 -18.01 8.45
CA ASP A 227 14.91 -18.98 9.23
C ASP A 227 15.09 -18.47 10.67
N ILE A 228 14.22 -18.93 11.57
CA ILE A 228 14.20 -18.47 12.96
C ILE A 228 15.49 -18.81 13.72
N PRO A 229 16.04 -20.05 13.67
CA PRO A 229 17.34 -20.34 14.27
C PRO A 229 18.45 -19.39 13.82
N ARG A 230 18.54 -19.12 12.51
CA ARG A 230 19.52 -18.16 11.99
C ARG A 230 19.28 -16.74 12.51
N LEU A 231 18.03 -16.27 12.52
CA LEU A 231 17.69 -14.93 12.98
C LEU A 231 17.93 -14.73 14.48
N LEU A 232 17.76 -15.79 15.28
CA LEU A 232 18.11 -15.78 16.70
C LEU A 232 19.62 -15.62 16.89
N LYS A 233 20.45 -16.26 16.05
CA LYS A 233 21.89 -16.06 16.05
C LYS A 233 22.29 -14.63 15.62
N GLU A 234 21.68 -14.11 14.56
CA GLU A 234 21.89 -12.70 14.14
C GLU A 234 21.57 -11.72 15.27
N LYS A 235 20.53 -11.99 16.07
CA LYS A 235 20.15 -11.17 17.22
C LYS A 235 21.23 -11.10 18.30
N GLU A 236 22.07 -12.13 18.44
CA GLU A 236 23.17 -12.15 19.40
C GLU A 236 24.42 -11.43 18.85
N ASP A 237 24.72 -11.63 17.56
CA ASP A 237 25.99 -11.22 16.95
C ASP A 237 25.95 -9.84 16.28
N ASN A 238 24.76 -9.33 15.92
CA ASN A 238 24.60 -8.14 15.07
C ASN A 238 23.80 -7.03 15.77
N LYS A 239 24.41 -5.84 15.90
CA LYS A 239 23.74 -4.67 16.50
C LYS A 239 22.52 -4.20 15.68
N ASP A 240 22.51 -4.46 14.38
CA ASP A 240 21.46 -4.06 13.45
C ASP A 240 20.50 -5.23 13.10
N TRP A 241 20.47 -6.30 13.90
CA TRP A 241 19.65 -7.49 13.62
C TRP A 241 18.17 -7.18 13.36
N ARG A 242 17.59 -6.15 14.00
CA ARG A 242 16.19 -5.76 13.79
C ARG A 242 15.93 -5.33 12.35
N LEU A 243 16.88 -4.61 11.75
CA LEU A 243 16.83 -4.19 10.36
C LEU A 243 16.91 -5.39 9.43
N VAL A 244 17.80 -6.34 9.72
CA VAL A 244 17.89 -7.61 8.96
C VAL A 244 16.56 -8.35 8.97
N VAL A 245 15.91 -8.47 10.13
CA VAL A 245 14.59 -9.09 10.24
C VAL A 245 13.53 -8.33 9.44
N GLN A 246 13.52 -6.99 9.50
CA GLN A 246 12.58 -6.17 8.72
C GLN A 246 12.77 -6.34 7.20
N LEU A 247 14.01 -6.36 6.70
CA LEU A 247 14.31 -6.62 5.29
C LEU A 247 13.81 -8.01 4.85
N LEU A 248 14.05 -9.03 5.67
CA LEU A 248 13.57 -10.38 5.40
C LEU A 248 12.04 -10.46 5.44
N LEU A 249 11.37 -9.70 6.32
CA LEU A 249 9.92 -9.58 6.34
C LEU A 249 9.37 -8.89 5.10
N HIS A 250 9.99 -7.80 4.62
CA HIS A 250 9.60 -7.16 3.36
C HIS A 250 9.65 -8.17 2.21
N ARG A 251 10.75 -8.93 2.11
CA ARG A 251 10.92 -9.97 1.10
C ARG A 251 9.87 -11.08 1.26
N ALA A 252 9.67 -11.57 2.47
CA ALA A 252 8.71 -12.64 2.76
C ALA A 252 7.29 -12.24 2.36
N ILE A 253 6.85 -11.04 2.76
CA ILE A 253 5.51 -10.55 2.42
C ILE A 253 5.37 -10.41 0.91
N GLN A 254 6.37 -9.84 0.22
CA GLN A 254 6.34 -9.67 -1.23
C GLN A 254 6.33 -11.01 -1.97
N SER A 255 7.18 -11.97 -1.59
CA SER A 255 7.30 -13.25 -2.29
C SER A 255 6.12 -14.16 -2.01
N LEU A 256 5.65 -14.22 -0.76
CA LEU A 256 4.55 -15.10 -0.35
C LEU A 256 3.19 -14.58 -0.79
N SER A 257 2.97 -13.25 -0.86
CA SER A 257 1.70 -12.70 -1.34
C SER A 257 1.46 -12.97 -2.83
N GLY A 258 2.52 -13.16 -3.62
CA GLY A 258 2.45 -13.30 -5.08
C GLY A 258 2.04 -12.01 -5.81
N THR A 259 2.14 -10.85 -5.16
CA THR A 259 1.68 -9.57 -5.71
C THR A 259 2.79 -8.84 -6.43
N ARG A 260 2.43 -8.15 -7.52
CA ARG A 260 3.41 -7.35 -8.28
C ARG A 260 3.86 -6.10 -7.53
N TYR A 261 2.98 -5.49 -6.75
CA TYR A 261 3.27 -4.25 -6.03
C TYR A 261 3.00 -4.36 -4.54
N TYR A 262 3.88 -3.72 -3.78
CA TYR A 262 3.96 -3.79 -2.33
C TYR A 262 4.29 -2.41 -1.77
N THR A 263 3.54 -1.98 -0.74
CA THR A 263 3.85 -0.77 0.03
C THR A 263 3.78 -1.05 1.52
N PRO A 264 4.89 -0.95 2.26
CA PRO A 264 4.87 -0.97 3.72
C PRO A 264 4.64 0.43 4.29
N PHE A 265 3.81 0.53 5.32
CA PHE A 265 3.51 1.76 6.04
C PHE A 265 3.78 1.53 7.52
N PHE A 266 4.53 2.39 8.19
CA PHE A 266 4.72 2.29 9.63
C PHE A 266 3.82 3.31 10.32
N ILE A 267 2.84 2.81 11.08
CA ILE A 267 2.01 3.67 11.91
C ILE A 267 2.71 3.78 13.26
N ARG A 268 3.27 4.96 13.54
CA ARG A 268 3.84 5.31 14.84
C ARG A 268 2.82 6.12 15.62
N SER A 269 2.51 5.68 16.84
CA SER A 269 1.79 6.48 17.81
C SER A 269 2.80 7.04 18.80
N ASN A 270 2.83 8.36 18.99
CA ASN A 270 3.73 9.02 19.94
C ASN A 270 3.54 8.54 21.39
N GLU A 271 2.39 7.95 21.69
CA GLU A 271 1.98 7.52 23.04
C GLU A 271 2.16 5.99 23.24
N SER A 272 2.41 5.20 22.18
CA SER A 272 2.60 3.75 22.28
C SER A 272 3.88 3.29 21.60
N GLN A 273 4.78 2.62 22.34
CA GLN A 273 6.02 2.03 21.81
C GLN A 273 5.83 0.86 20.82
N ARG A 274 4.61 0.62 20.33
CA ARG A 274 4.28 -0.46 19.39
C ARG A 274 4.08 0.11 17.99
N THR A 275 4.90 -0.35 17.06
CA THR A 275 4.82 -0.07 15.63
C THR A 275 4.12 -1.23 14.93
N PHE A 276 3.10 -0.91 14.16
CA PHE A 276 2.46 -1.88 13.27
C PHE A 276 2.74 -1.48 11.83
N TRP A 277 2.90 -2.49 10.99
CA TRP A 277 2.94 -2.26 9.56
C TRP A 277 1.54 -2.33 9.04
N LEU A 278 1.14 -1.30 8.33
CA LEU A 278 0.02 -1.41 7.43
C LEU A 278 0.63 -1.68 6.05
N VAL A 279 0.25 -2.77 5.41
CA VAL A 279 0.85 -3.22 4.15
C VAL A 279 -0.21 -3.15 3.06
N HIS A 280 0.06 -2.38 2.02
CA HIS A 280 -0.75 -2.40 0.81
C HIS A 280 -0.17 -3.35 -0.22
N LEU A 281 -1.05 -4.21 -0.75
CA LEU A 281 -0.76 -5.21 -1.75
C LEU A 281 -1.65 -4.98 -2.97
N SER A 282 -1.06 -4.96 -4.16
CA SER A 282 -1.80 -4.75 -5.41
C SER A 282 -1.08 -5.36 -6.61
N ASN A 283 -1.82 -5.59 -7.70
CA ASN A 283 -1.26 -5.93 -9.01
C ASN A 283 -1.22 -4.74 -9.97
N HIS A 284 -1.57 -3.54 -9.51
CA HIS A 284 -1.66 -2.34 -10.33
C HIS A 284 -0.63 -1.27 -9.91
N PRO A 285 0.24 -0.79 -10.82
CA PRO A 285 1.24 0.23 -10.46
C PRO A 285 0.59 1.55 -10.05
N LYS A 286 -0.56 1.89 -10.66
CA LYS A 286 -1.27 3.12 -10.28
C LYS A 286 -1.78 3.07 -8.85
N ALA A 287 -2.21 1.91 -8.36
CA ALA A 287 -2.62 1.75 -6.98
C ALA A 287 -1.45 1.97 -5.99
N ARG A 288 -0.27 1.42 -6.31
CA ARG A 288 0.98 1.66 -5.56
C ARG A 288 1.36 3.13 -5.55
N ASP A 289 1.22 3.83 -6.68
CA ASP A 289 1.48 5.27 -6.78
C ASP A 289 0.50 6.08 -5.91
N VAL A 290 -0.80 5.78 -5.98
CA VAL A 290 -1.85 6.43 -5.16
C VAL A 290 -1.58 6.25 -3.67
N MET A 291 -1.16 5.06 -3.24
CA MET A 291 -0.76 4.84 -1.85
C MET A 291 0.47 5.67 -1.46
N THR A 292 1.43 5.81 -2.36
CA THR A 292 2.61 6.66 -2.13
C THR A 292 2.21 8.13 -2.01
N GLU A 293 1.34 8.62 -2.90
CA GLU A 293 0.80 9.98 -2.84
C GLU A 293 0.09 10.25 -1.51
N LEU A 294 -0.63 9.25 -0.99
CA LEU A 294 -1.31 9.35 0.30
C LEU A 294 -0.31 9.53 1.45
N HIS A 295 0.85 8.88 1.42
CA HIS A 295 1.89 9.09 2.44
C HIS A 295 2.42 10.51 2.47
N TRP A 296 2.78 11.03 1.30
CA TRP A 296 3.28 12.39 1.16
C TRP A 296 2.24 13.43 1.60
N ARG A 297 0.95 13.08 1.56
CA ARG A 297 -0.15 13.93 2.02
C ARG A 297 -0.39 13.84 3.53
N LEU A 298 -0.42 12.63 4.10
CA LEU A 298 -0.70 12.38 5.50
C LEU A 298 0.53 12.53 6.41
N LYS A 299 1.44 13.45 6.04
CA LYS A 299 2.70 13.79 6.72
C LYS A 299 2.60 13.61 8.25
N ASN A 300 3.65 13.09 8.88
CA ASN A 300 3.78 12.85 10.34
C ASN A 300 2.94 11.69 10.93
N HIS A 301 2.07 11.03 10.17
CA HIS A 301 1.37 9.81 10.65
C HIS A 301 2.06 8.51 10.21
N PHE A 302 2.98 8.62 9.24
CA PHE A 302 3.71 7.51 8.67
C PHE A 302 5.20 7.76 8.70
N VAL A 303 5.93 6.73 9.10
CA VAL A 303 7.37 6.61 8.93
C VAL A 303 7.62 5.52 7.91
N HIS A 304 8.74 5.55 7.20
CA HIS A 304 9.28 4.35 6.58
C HIS A 304 10.75 4.18 6.96
N TYR A 305 11.19 2.94 7.02
CA TYR A 305 12.61 2.62 7.15
C TYR A 305 13.16 2.41 5.74
N GLY A 306 14.08 3.28 5.35
CA GLY A 306 14.70 3.26 4.04
C GLY A 306 15.25 4.61 3.60
N GLY A 307 16.12 4.58 2.61
CA GLY A 307 16.71 5.74 1.97
C GLY A 307 15.77 6.45 0.99
N SER A 308 16.24 7.59 0.49
CA SER A 308 15.54 8.40 -0.49
C SER A 308 15.85 7.95 -1.94
N GLY A 309 15.06 8.40 -2.92
CA GLY A 309 15.32 8.10 -4.34
C GLY A 309 14.67 6.82 -4.86
N LEU A 310 15.34 6.07 -5.74
CA LEU A 310 14.86 4.83 -6.37
C LEU A 310 15.12 3.56 -5.55
N TRP A 311 16.06 3.62 -4.60
CA TRP A 311 16.63 2.47 -3.88
C TRP A 311 16.43 2.59 -2.35
N MET A 312 15.18 2.64 -1.92
CA MET A 312 14.74 2.78 -0.53
C MET A 312 15.38 1.77 0.41
N PHE A 313 15.58 0.53 -0.03
CA PHE A 313 16.13 -0.52 0.85
C PHE A 313 17.66 -0.54 0.88
N GLY A 314 18.32 0.49 0.32
CA GLY A 314 19.78 0.61 0.32
C GLY A 314 20.50 -0.35 -0.64
N TYR A 315 19.76 -1.08 -1.47
CA TYR A 315 20.30 -1.94 -2.51
C TYR A 315 19.52 -1.78 -3.81
N ASP A 316 20.21 -2.08 -4.91
CA ASP A 316 19.61 -2.13 -6.23
C ASP A 316 19.23 -3.58 -6.55
N PRO A 317 17.93 -3.93 -6.59
CA PRO A 317 17.48 -5.31 -6.82
C PRO A 317 17.94 -5.88 -8.16
N MET A 318 18.37 -5.04 -9.12
CA MET A 318 18.88 -5.47 -10.41
C MET A 318 20.38 -5.80 -10.38
N LYS A 319 21.13 -5.29 -9.39
CA LYS A 319 22.58 -5.58 -9.21
C LYS A 319 22.82 -6.64 -8.14
N ASP A 320 22.06 -6.61 -7.06
CA ASP A 320 22.28 -7.44 -5.87
C ASP A 320 21.25 -8.57 -5.78
N GLN A 321 21.37 -9.57 -6.65
CA GLN A 321 20.50 -10.76 -6.61
C GLN A 321 20.72 -11.62 -5.36
N GLN A 322 21.95 -11.60 -4.83
CA GLN A 322 22.33 -12.19 -3.55
C GLN A 322 22.41 -11.06 -2.54
N LEU A 323 21.29 -10.78 -1.88
CA LEU A 323 21.17 -9.76 -0.83
C LEU A 323 22.34 -9.85 0.16
N VAL A 324 23.32 -8.97 0.02
CA VAL A 324 24.22 -8.60 1.11
C VAL A 324 23.74 -7.22 1.55
N PRO A 325 22.87 -7.13 2.56
CA PRO A 325 22.51 -5.84 3.12
C PRO A 325 23.81 -5.14 3.52
N GLN A 326 24.08 -3.96 2.97
CA GLN A 326 25.12 -3.10 3.53
C GLN A 326 24.46 -2.35 4.70
N PRO A 327 24.72 -2.74 5.96
CA PRO A 327 24.05 -2.16 7.12
C PRO A 327 24.32 -0.64 7.22
N ASP A 328 25.49 -0.21 6.73
CA ASP A 328 25.95 1.18 6.71
C ASP A 328 25.06 2.11 5.87
N ILE A 329 24.31 1.60 4.87
CA ILE A 329 23.42 2.41 4.02
C ILE A 329 22.03 2.59 4.64
N LEU A 330 21.61 1.66 5.51
CA LEU A 330 20.34 1.70 6.23
C LEU A 330 20.47 2.31 7.63
N GLY A 331 21.67 2.80 7.98
CA GLY A 331 21.99 3.36 9.29
C GLY A 331 21.01 4.46 9.72
N GLY A 332 20.12 4.12 10.65
CA GLY A 332 19.50 5.04 11.62
C GLY A 332 18.49 6.08 11.12
N LEU A 333 18.19 6.19 9.83
CA LEU A 333 17.28 7.24 9.34
C LEU A 333 15.84 6.72 9.25
N GLU A 334 15.06 6.97 10.30
CA GLU A 334 13.61 7.08 10.18
C GLU A 334 13.32 8.11 9.08
N HIS A 335 12.79 7.66 7.94
CA HIS A 335 12.46 8.58 6.85
C HIS A 335 11.02 9.05 7.05
N PHE A 336 10.89 10.27 7.55
CA PHE A 336 9.63 10.98 7.64
C PHE A 336 9.20 11.45 6.26
N PHE A 337 7.90 11.54 5.98
CA PHE A 337 7.39 12.10 4.72
C PHE A 337 7.23 13.62 4.84
N ASP A 338 8.32 14.32 5.11
CA ASP A 338 8.36 15.78 5.30
C ASP A 338 9.08 16.51 4.14
N GLU A 339 9.26 17.83 4.27
CA GLU A 339 9.88 18.63 3.21
C GLU A 339 11.38 18.34 3.01
N THR A 340 12.07 18.01 4.10
CA THR A 340 13.48 17.61 4.08
C THR A 340 13.64 16.31 3.27
N ALA A 341 12.83 15.32 3.61
CA ALA A 341 12.71 14.06 2.89
C ALA A 341 12.33 14.23 1.41
N ASN A 342 11.47 15.19 1.08
CA ASN A 342 11.12 15.49 -0.31
C ASN A 342 12.35 15.98 -1.08
N THR A 343 13.10 16.90 -0.48
CA THR A 343 14.32 17.47 -1.05
C THR A 343 15.39 16.40 -1.26
N GLU A 344 15.64 15.55 -0.26
CA GLU A 344 16.59 14.44 -0.38
C GLU A 344 16.13 13.41 -1.42
N THR A 345 14.83 13.09 -1.48
CA THR A 345 14.28 12.22 -2.53
C THR A 345 14.56 12.78 -3.92
N ARG A 346 14.29 14.08 -4.15
CA ARG A 346 14.58 14.71 -5.44
C ARG A 346 16.06 14.72 -5.77
N LYS A 347 16.92 14.96 -4.79
CA LYS A 347 18.38 14.94 -4.95
C LYS A 347 18.86 13.55 -5.37
N SER A 348 18.50 12.50 -4.63
CA SER A 348 18.85 11.12 -4.96
C SER A 348 18.31 10.68 -6.32
N LEU A 349 17.08 11.10 -6.68
CA LEU A 349 16.53 10.82 -8.01
C LEU A 349 17.35 11.44 -9.15
N ARG A 350 17.98 12.61 -8.95
CA ARG A 350 18.80 13.24 -10.00
C ARG A 350 20.03 12.41 -10.33
N GLU A 351 20.62 11.77 -9.33
CA GLU A 351 21.81 10.91 -9.50
C GLU A 351 21.40 9.53 -10.03
N GLN A 352 20.34 8.93 -9.48
CA GLN A 352 19.98 7.54 -9.74
C GLN A 352 19.16 7.33 -11.02
N LEU A 353 18.37 8.33 -11.45
CA LEU A 353 17.52 8.18 -12.63
C LEU A 353 18.32 8.07 -13.94
N PRO A 354 19.37 8.88 -14.20
CA PRO A 354 20.25 8.66 -15.34
C PRO A 354 20.89 7.28 -15.33
N GLU A 355 21.38 6.80 -14.18
CA GLU A 355 21.96 5.46 -14.07
C GLU A 355 20.97 4.35 -14.43
N LEU A 356 19.71 4.50 -14.02
CA LEU A 356 18.65 3.56 -14.38
C LEU A 356 18.41 3.57 -15.89
N VAL A 357 18.22 4.76 -16.48
CA VAL A 357 17.93 4.89 -17.93
C VAL A 357 19.08 4.36 -18.78
N TYR A 358 20.33 4.53 -18.35
CA TYR A 358 21.52 4.02 -19.04
C TYR A 358 21.50 2.50 -19.25
N ARG A 359 20.82 1.75 -18.40
CA ARG A 359 20.72 0.28 -18.51
C ARG A 359 19.72 -0.19 -19.56
N TYR A 360 18.96 0.72 -20.14
CA TYR A 360 17.99 0.44 -21.19
C TYR A 360 18.44 1.22 -22.44
N PRO A 361 19.30 0.63 -23.29
CA PRO A 361 19.83 1.31 -24.48
C PRO A 361 18.74 1.81 -25.43
N ASP A 362 17.63 1.07 -25.50
CA ASP A 362 16.45 1.43 -26.30
C ASP A 362 15.52 2.45 -25.60
N GLY A 363 15.91 2.95 -24.43
CA GLY A 363 15.14 3.85 -23.59
C GLY A 363 14.07 3.15 -22.74
N ILE A 364 13.50 3.91 -21.79
CA ILE A 364 12.41 3.44 -20.91
C ILE A 364 11.13 4.20 -21.24
N PRO A 365 10.03 3.51 -21.62
CA PRO A 365 8.73 4.17 -21.78
C PRO A 365 8.26 4.80 -20.47
N SER A 366 7.78 6.03 -20.52
CA SER A 366 7.34 6.79 -19.33
C SER A 366 6.27 6.04 -18.53
N GLN A 367 5.34 5.38 -19.21
CA GLN A 367 4.30 4.56 -18.58
C GLN A 367 4.87 3.36 -17.81
N GLY A 368 5.98 2.79 -18.27
CA GLY A 368 6.64 1.63 -17.64
C GLY A 368 7.65 2.01 -16.55
N LEU A 369 8.20 3.22 -16.59
CA LEU A 369 9.27 3.66 -15.70
C LEU A 369 8.94 3.51 -14.22
N TYR A 370 7.78 4.00 -13.78
CA TYR A 370 7.39 3.88 -12.37
C TYR A 370 7.22 2.41 -11.96
N ALA A 371 6.65 1.57 -12.83
CA ALA A 371 6.43 0.17 -12.54
C ALA A 371 7.72 -0.61 -12.25
N LEU A 372 8.85 -0.22 -12.86
CA LEU A 372 10.16 -0.85 -12.64
C LEU A 372 10.70 -0.64 -11.22
N VAL A 373 10.40 0.51 -10.62
CA VAL A 373 10.98 0.94 -9.33
C VAL A 373 9.94 1.04 -8.22
N ALA A 374 8.66 0.80 -8.53
CA ALA A 374 7.53 1.06 -7.64
C ALA A 374 7.69 0.41 -6.26
N ASN A 375 8.27 -0.78 -6.16
CA ASN A 375 8.46 -1.47 -4.88
C ASN A 375 9.68 -1.01 -4.09
N THR A 376 10.64 -0.37 -4.75
CA THR A 376 11.91 0.02 -4.14
C THR A 376 12.04 1.52 -3.93
N THR A 377 11.02 2.32 -4.24
CA THR A 377 11.08 3.79 -4.11
C THR A 377 10.03 4.33 -3.12
N PRO A 378 10.38 5.35 -2.29
CA PRO A 378 9.40 6.20 -1.62
C PRO A 378 8.86 7.31 -2.53
N ALA A 379 9.41 7.47 -3.74
CA ALA A 379 9.01 8.52 -4.67
C ALA A 379 7.69 8.18 -5.36
N THR A 380 6.90 9.22 -5.66
CA THR A 380 5.73 9.09 -6.52
C THR A 380 6.14 9.12 -8.00
N SER A 381 5.26 8.66 -8.88
CA SER A 381 5.44 8.84 -10.34
C SER A 381 5.63 10.32 -10.70
N LYS A 382 4.97 11.24 -9.97
CA LYS A 382 5.13 12.68 -10.13
C LYS A 382 6.55 13.14 -9.81
N HIS A 383 7.14 12.70 -8.69
CA HIS A 383 8.54 13.04 -8.37
C HIS A 383 9.50 12.58 -9.47
N ILE A 384 9.34 11.36 -9.97
CA ILE A 384 10.20 10.81 -11.03
C ILE A 384 10.07 11.63 -12.32
N LYS A 385 8.84 11.97 -12.74
CA LYS A 385 8.58 12.76 -13.94
C LYS A 385 9.13 14.18 -13.83
N GLU A 386 8.94 14.84 -12.69
CA GLU A 386 9.49 16.18 -12.45
C GLU A 386 11.02 16.17 -12.50
N THR A 387 11.67 15.16 -11.91
CA THR A 387 13.12 15.00 -11.99
C THR A 387 13.58 14.69 -13.42
N ALA A 388 12.86 13.87 -14.18
CA ALA A 388 13.17 13.62 -15.59
C ALA A 388 13.12 14.89 -16.45
N ILE A 389 12.12 15.77 -16.23
CA ILE A 389 12.04 17.08 -16.89
C ILE A 389 13.24 17.96 -16.51
N PHE A 390 13.61 17.98 -15.23
CA PHE A 390 14.79 18.71 -14.77
C PHE A 390 16.08 18.22 -15.46
N LEU A 391 16.27 16.90 -15.56
CA LEU A 391 17.43 16.29 -16.23
C LEU A 391 17.43 16.54 -17.74
N LEU A 392 16.27 16.59 -18.38
CA LEU A 392 16.13 17.02 -19.78
C LEU A 392 16.62 18.47 -19.97
N GLN A 393 16.27 19.38 -19.06
CA GLN A 393 16.71 20.77 -19.08
C GLN A 393 18.21 20.90 -18.85
N ALA A 394 18.76 20.09 -17.95
CA ALA A 394 20.19 20.01 -17.64
C ALA A 394 21.03 19.33 -18.74
N ASN A 395 20.41 18.72 -19.76
CA ASN A 395 21.05 17.96 -20.83
C ASN A 395 21.59 16.57 -20.42
N GLU A 396 21.13 16.01 -19.30
CA GLU A 396 21.54 14.68 -18.84
C GLU A 396 20.67 13.56 -19.43
N LEU A 397 19.41 13.87 -19.73
CA LEU A 397 18.48 12.95 -20.41
C LEU A 397 17.95 13.56 -21.71
N GLU A 398 17.52 12.68 -22.61
CA GLU A 398 16.70 13.00 -23.76
C GLU A 398 15.32 12.35 -23.61
N ILE A 399 14.27 13.05 -24.03
CA ILE A 399 12.90 12.52 -24.03
C ILE A 399 12.39 12.55 -25.45
N LEU A 400 12.03 11.39 -26.00
CA LEU A 400 11.49 11.25 -27.35
C LEU A 400 9.97 11.10 -27.27
N GLY A 401 9.25 11.78 -28.15
CA GLY A 401 7.82 11.57 -28.34
C GLY A 401 7.54 10.30 -29.16
N PRO A 402 6.24 9.97 -29.40
CA PRO A 402 5.82 8.73 -30.06
C PRO A 402 6.45 8.47 -31.44
N ASN A 403 6.83 9.53 -32.14
CA ASN A 403 7.41 9.46 -33.49
C ASN A 403 8.96 9.48 -33.47
N GLY A 404 9.59 9.24 -32.31
CA GLY A 404 11.04 9.34 -32.12
C GLY A 404 11.58 10.78 -32.14
N LYS A 405 10.70 11.80 -32.20
CA LYS A 405 11.10 13.21 -32.21
C LYS A 405 11.47 13.67 -30.79
N PRO A 406 12.62 14.35 -30.60
CA PRO A 406 12.97 14.91 -29.30
C PRO A 406 11.92 15.92 -28.82
N ARG A 407 11.53 15.81 -27.55
CA ARG A 407 10.69 16.77 -26.87
C ARG A 407 11.49 18.05 -26.58
N SER A 408 10.81 19.19 -26.62
CA SER A 408 11.39 20.47 -26.23
C SER A 408 11.80 20.47 -24.75
N LYS A 409 12.90 21.13 -24.40
CA LYS A 409 13.31 21.32 -23.00
C LYS A 409 12.33 22.15 -22.16
N ARG A 410 11.37 22.82 -22.81
CA ARG A 410 10.34 23.64 -22.16
C ARG A 410 9.05 22.88 -21.82
N ILE A 411 9.00 21.56 -22.03
CA ILE A 411 7.84 20.77 -21.62
C ILE A 411 7.62 20.89 -20.12
N LYS A 412 6.34 20.90 -19.73
CA LYS A 412 5.93 20.90 -18.32
C LYS A 412 5.45 19.53 -17.85
N GLU A 413 5.23 18.60 -18.78
CA GLU A 413 4.69 17.28 -18.51
C GLU A 413 5.24 16.26 -19.51
N ILE A 414 5.47 15.04 -19.01
CA ILE A 414 5.85 13.87 -19.81
C ILE A 414 4.60 13.04 -20.09
N GLN A 415 4.36 12.77 -21.37
CA GLN A 415 3.24 11.98 -21.86
C GLN A 415 3.49 10.49 -21.65
N LYS A 416 2.42 9.69 -21.64
CA LYS A 416 2.49 8.23 -21.36
C LYS A 416 3.40 7.49 -22.35
N ASP A 417 3.34 7.89 -23.61
CA ASP A 417 4.06 7.28 -24.72
C ASP A 417 5.43 7.93 -24.99
N ASP A 418 5.87 8.86 -24.12
CA ASP A 418 7.21 9.41 -24.21
C ASP A 418 8.24 8.38 -23.76
N LEU A 419 9.40 8.39 -24.42
CA LEU A 419 10.52 7.49 -24.16
C LEU A 419 11.67 8.28 -23.52
N LEU A 420 12.16 7.82 -22.37
CA LEU A 420 13.31 8.42 -21.70
C LEU A 420 14.58 7.70 -22.16
N CYS A 421 15.54 8.45 -22.68
CA CYS A 421 16.82 7.95 -23.18
C CYS A 421 17.99 8.69 -22.52
N ILE A 422 19.14 8.04 -22.45
CA ILE A 422 20.38 8.77 -22.19
C ILE A 422 20.73 9.59 -23.41
N ARG A 423 21.14 10.83 -23.18
CA ARG A 423 21.69 11.65 -24.25
C ARG A 423 23.03 11.06 -24.69
N GLN A 424 23.08 10.49 -25.89
CA GLN A 424 24.36 10.13 -26.51
C GLN A 424 25.13 11.41 -26.84
N LYS A 425 26.34 11.57 -26.30
CA LYS A 425 27.29 12.57 -26.80
C LYS A 425 27.75 12.08 -28.17
N THR A 426 27.26 12.69 -29.24
CA THR A 426 27.85 12.51 -30.56
C THR A 426 29.29 13.01 -30.48
N LEU A 427 30.26 12.11 -30.45
CA LEU A 427 31.65 12.47 -30.73
C LEU A 427 31.70 12.84 -32.20
N SER A 428 31.67 14.13 -32.51
CA SER A 428 32.06 14.61 -33.82
C SER A 428 33.56 14.35 -33.94
N LEU A 429 33.94 13.20 -34.48
CA LEU A 429 35.26 13.05 -35.10
C LEU A 429 35.27 14.01 -36.28
N GLY A 430 35.78 15.23 -36.03
CA GLY A 430 35.98 16.23 -37.05
C GLY A 430 36.83 15.61 -38.15
N GLY A 431 36.23 15.48 -39.33
CA GLY A 431 36.95 15.11 -40.54
C GLY A 431 37.99 16.17 -40.83
N TYR A 432 39.22 15.94 -40.38
CA TYR A 432 40.38 16.53 -41.02
C TYR A 432 40.56 15.80 -42.35
N ASN A 433 40.11 16.44 -43.43
CA ASN A 433 40.66 16.20 -44.76
C ASN A 433 42.16 16.47 -44.67
N LEU A 434 42.95 15.40 -44.64
CA LEU A 434 44.38 15.41 -44.96
C LEU A 434 44.54 14.60 -46.24
N LEU A 435 44.23 15.25 -47.35
CA LEU A 435 44.77 14.93 -48.67
C LEU A 435 45.22 16.25 -49.27
N ASP A 436 46.36 16.72 -48.78
CA ASP A 436 47.32 17.50 -49.55
C ASP A 436 48.72 17.19 -48.99
N ILE A 437 49.60 16.80 -49.91
CA ILE A 437 51.00 16.32 -49.81
C ILE A 437 51.17 14.80 -49.81
#